data_AF-A0A2G8MUZ8-F1
#
_entry.id   AF-A0A2G8MUZ8-F1
#
_cell.length_a   1.000
_cell.length_b   1.000
_cell.length_c   1.000
_cell.angle_alpha   90.00
_cell.angle_beta   90.00
_cell.angle_gamma   90.00
#
_symmetry.space_group_name_H-M   'P 1'
#
loop_
_entity.id
_entity.type
_entity.pdbx_description
1 polymer ?
#
loop_
_entity_poly.entity_id
_entity_poly.type
_entity_poly.pdbx_seq_one_letter_code
_entity_poly.pdbx_strand_id
1 'polypeptide(L)'
;MAWHDAYYTPWDSVMHHGLEGAKLAKRGYVANETRPERWENTAKCAHMALAGRIQHAIASLHPRFQVFGHHLYAPVISTEVSNNWEESAVELLASYVHMALKERGEKRTCLLYSREYWVVRGVLVRYRHMVQGGMGANPDPMADPWVFRRWLADNHGVELDSRNWARQWGWLVQMMFDQAGIIDGMCLRPVGRVLSEEREAA
;
A
#
# COMPACT_ATOMS: atom_id res chain seq x y z
N MET A 1 8.97 0.50 -6.39
CA MET A 1 8.05 -0.61 -6.01
C MET A 1 7.05 -0.71 -7.14
N ALA A 2 6.97 -1.85 -7.85
CA ALA A 2 6.18 -1.94 -9.10
C ALA A 2 4.70 -1.49 -8.97
N TRP A 3 4.05 -1.77 -7.84
CA TRP A 3 2.68 -1.30 -7.57
C TRP A 3 2.61 0.22 -7.46
N HIS A 4 3.49 0.84 -6.68
CA HIS A 4 3.60 2.29 -6.56
C HIS A 4 3.87 2.94 -7.92
N ASP A 5 4.87 2.40 -8.62
CA ASP A 5 5.37 2.96 -9.88
C ASP A 5 4.33 2.86 -11.00
N ALA A 6 3.46 1.85 -10.96
CA ALA A 6 2.36 1.70 -11.92
C ALA A 6 1.27 2.78 -11.76
N TYR A 7 1.11 3.39 -10.58
CA TYR A 7 0.14 4.47 -10.34
C TYR A 7 0.79 5.85 -10.19
N TYR A 8 2.12 5.91 -10.11
CA TYR A 8 2.87 7.14 -10.01
C TYR A 8 3.18 7.68 -11.40
N THR A 9 2.78 8.94 -11.66
CA THR A 9 3.11 9.62 -12.92
C THR A 9 4.16 10.70 -12.63
N PRO A 10 5.45 10.48 -12.95
CA PRO A 10 6.50 11.47 -12.73
C PRO A 10 6.52 12.62 -13.75
N TRP A 11 5.73 12.51 -14.81
CA TRP A 11 5.75 13.44 -15.94
C TRP A 11 4.70 14.53 -15.78
N ASP A 12 5.05 15.73 -16.21
CA ASP A 12 4.11 16.82 -16.36
C ASP A 12 2.96 16.43 -17.30
N SER A 13 1.75 16.79 -16.91
CA SER A 13 0.58 16.54 -17.77
C SER A 13 0.74 17.26 -19.10
N VAL A 14 0.13 16.73 -20.17
CA VAL A 14 0.07 17.40 -21.49
C VAL A 14 -0.47 18.84 -21.35
N MET A 15 -1.35 19.07 -20.37
CA MET A 15 -1.89 20.38 -19.99
C MET A 15 -0.81 21.31 -19.40
N HIS A 16 0.07 20.80 -18.55
CA HIS A 16 1.20 21.56 -17.99
C HIS A 16 2.16 22.00 -19.10
N HIS A 17 2.49 21.08 -20.03
CA HIS A 17 3.28 21.42 -21.22
C HIS A 17 2.57 22.42 -22.15
N GLY A 18 1.24 22.32 -22.29
CA GLY A 18 0.43 23.30 -23.03
C GLY A 18 0.49 24.70 -22.41
N LEU A 19 0.46 24.78 -21.08
CA LEU A 19 0.59 26.03 -20.32
C LEU A 19 2.01 26.61 -20.39
N GLU A 20 3.05 25.78 -20.31
CA GLU A 20 4.45 26.19 -20.50
C GLU A 20 4.69 26.71 -21.92
N GLY A 21 4.19 25.99 -22.93
CA GLY A 21 4.23 26.43 -24.33
C GLY A 21 3.50 27.75 -24.56
N ALA A 22 2.36 27.95 -23.90
CA ALA A 22 1.60 29.21 -23.94
C ALA A 22 2.36 30.36 -23.26
N LYS A 23 3.01 30.13 -22.11
CA LYS A 23 3.86 31.13 -21.42
C LYS A 23 5.05 31.58 -22.27
N LEU A 24 5.60 30.67 -23.09
CA LEU A 24 6.67 30.96 -24.05
C LEU A 24 6.15 31.58 -25.37
N ALA A 25 4.86 31.91 -25.46
CA ALA A 25 4.19 32.42 -26.67
C ALA A 25 4.36 31.52 -27.91
N LYS A 26 4.65 30.22 -27.71
CA LYS A 26 4.80 29.25 -28.80
C LYS A 26 3.41 28.94 -29.37
N ARG A 27 3.13 29.45 -30.56
CA ARG A 27 1.85 29.27 -31.25
C ARG A 27 1.94 28.05 -32.17
N GLY A 28 1.64 26.87 -31.64
CA GLY A 28 1.64 25.61 -32.40
C GLY A 28 3.01 24.95 -32.52
N TYR A 29 3.13 24.01 -33.46
CA TYR A 29 4.32 23.20 -33.66
C TYR A 29 5.38 24.00 -34.44
N VAL A 30 6.53 24.26 -33.80
CA VAL A 30 7.66 24.94 -34.44
C VAL A 30 8.51 23.89 -35.17
N ALA A 31 8.54 23.97 -36.51
CA ALA A 31 9.39 23.09 -37.31
C ALA A 31 10.89 23.37 -37.02
N ASN A 32 11.70 22.31 -36.95
CA ASN A 32 13.16 22.33 -36.66
C ASN A 32 13.59 22.75 -35.25
N GLU A 33 12.68 22.75 -34.27
CA GLU A 33 13.07 22.87 -32.88
C GLU A 33 13.77 21.58 -32.41
N THR A 34 15.01 21.68 -31.93
CA THR A 34 15.71 20.55 -31.28
C THR A 34 15.05 20.31 -29.94
N ARG A 35 14.03 19.43 -29.93
CA ARG A 35 13.39 18.99 -28.71
C ARG A 35 14.19 17.83 -28.15
N PRO A 36 14.86 17.96 -26.98
CA PRO A 36 15.44 16.80 -26.30
C PRO A 36 14.39 15.69 -26.09
N GLU A 37 13.11 16.07 -26.03
CA GLU A 37 11.94 15.22 -25.84
C GLU A 37 11.54 14.35 -27.03
N ARG A 38 12.00 14.65 -28.26
CA ARG A 38 11.62 13.85 -29.45
C ARG A 38 12.23 12.44 -29.42
N TRP A 39 13.27 12.26 -28.60
CA TRP A 39 14.00 11.00 -28.37
C TRP A 39 13.56 10.27 -27.09
N GLU A 40 12.61 10.81 -26.30
CA GLU A 40 12.17 10.27 -25.00
C GLU A 40 11.20 9.07 -25.09
N ASN A 41 10.97 8.51 -26.28
CA ASN A 41 9.70 7.83 -26.55
C ASN A 41 9.69 6.32 -26.27
N THR A 42 10.78 5.57 -26.47
CA THR A 42 10.70 4.09 -26.35
C THR A 42 10.71 3.63 -24.89
N ALA A 43 11.60 4.18 -24.06
CA ALA A 43 11.68 3.81 -22.64
C ALA A 43 10.42 4.24 -21.87
N LYS A 44 9.88 5.42 -22.19
CA LYS A 44 8.60 5.90 -21.66
C LYS A 44 7.43 5.02 -22.10
N CYS A 45 7.37 4.64 -23.38
CA CYS A 45 6.35 3.70 -23.87
C CYS A 45 6.48 2.32 -23.22
N ALA A 46 7.68 1.79 -23.06
CA ALA A 46 7.93 0.53 -22.38
C ALA A 46 7.49 0.59 -20.91
N HIS A 47 7.81 1.67 -20.20
CA HIS A 47 7.35 1.90 -18.83
C HIS A 47 5.82 1.99 -18.75
N MET A 48 5.16 2.74 -19.63
CA MET A 48 3.69 2.82 -19.67
C MET A 48 3.03 1.48 -20.00
N ALA A 49 3.61 0.70 -20.92
CA ALA A 49 3.12 -0.63 -21.25
C ALA A 49 3.23 -1.58 -20.04
N LEU A 50 4.38 -1.58 -19.36
CA LEU A 50 4.59 -2.35 -18.14
C LEU A 50 3.64 -1.91 -17.02
N ALA A 51 3.49 -0.60 -16.80
CA ALA A 51 2.55 -0.05 -15.83
C ALA A 51 1.11 -0.49 -16.14
N GLY A 52 0.70 -0.48 -17.42
CA GLY A 52 -0.61 -0.98 -17.85
C GLY A 52 -0.82 -2.47 -17.57
N ARG A 53 0.19 -3.32 -17.79
CA ARG A 53 0.13 -4.75 -17.42
C ARG A 53 0.01 -4.94 -15.91
N ILE A 54 0.76 -4.17 -15.11
CA ILE A 54 0.69 -4.21 -13.65
C ILE A 54 -0.70 -3.74 -13.16
N GLN A 55 -1.22 -2.63 -13.68
CA GLN A 55 -2.57 -2.14 -13.36
C GLN A 55 -3.64 -3.17 -13.72
N HIS A 56 -3.51 -3.86 -14.87
CA HIS A 56 -4.42 -4.94 -15.26
C HIS A 56 -4.34 -6.13 -14.30
N ALA A 57 -3.13 -6.53 -13.88
CA ALA A 57 -2.92 -7.57 -12.89
C ALA A 57 -3.54 -7.20 -11.53
N ILE A 58 -3.42 -5.94 -11.11
CA ILE A 58 -4.07 -5.43 -9.89
C ILE A 58 -5.59 -5.46 -10.05
N ALA A 59 -6.13 -5.01 -11.19
CA ALA A 59 -7.56 -5.04 -11.47
C ALA A 59 -8.17 -6.46 -11.48
N SER A 60 -7.35 -7.50 -11.67
CA SER A 60 -7.79 -8.91 -11.58
C SER A 60 -8.02 -9.41 -10.14
N LEU A 61 -7.50 -8.70 -9.13
CA LEU A 61 -7.71 -9.04 -7.72
C LEU A 61 -9.16 -8.78 -7.30
N HIS A 62 -9.65 -9.48 -6.27
CA HIS A 62 -10.93 -9.11 -5.65
C HIS A 62 -10.86 -7.67 -5.11
N PRO A 63 -11.93 -6.85 -5.19
CA PRO A 63 -11.89 -5.44 -4.82
C PRO A 63 -11.29 -5.16 -3.43
N ARG A 64 -11.56 -6.03 -2.45
CA ARG A 64 -10.99 -5.90 -1.10
C ARG A 64 -9.46 -6.02 -1.07
N PHE A 65 -8.87 -6.90 -1.88
CA PHE A 65 -7.41 -7.03 -1.99
C PHE A 65 -6.79 -5.88 -2.80
N GLN A 66 -7.50 -5.36 -3.80
CA GLN A 66 -7.05 -4.16 -4.51
C GLN A 66 -6.88 -3.01 -3.53
N VAL A 67 -7.91 -2.73 -2.74
CA VAL A 67 -7.91 -1.64 -1.76
C VAL A 67 -6.83 -1.85 -0.68
N PHE A 68 -6.64 -3.08 -0.21
CA PHE A 68 -5.55 -3.39 0.72
C PHE A 68 -4.18 -3.09 0.10
N GLY A 69 -3.92 -3.53 -1.13
CA GLY A 69 -2.68 -3.22 -1.84
C GLY A 69 -2.51 -1.73 -2.13
N HIS A 70 -3.59 -1.00 -2.45
CA HIS A 70 -3.56 0.45 -2.60
C HIS A 70 -3.19 1.15 -1.30
N HIS A 71 -3.76 0.74 -0.17
CA HIS A 71 -3.38 1.29 1.12
C HIS A 71 -1.88 1.12 1.38
N LEU A 72 -1.32 -0.05 1.09
CA LEU A 72 0.10 -0.33 1.32
C LEU A 72 1.02 0.42 0.35
N TYR A 73 0.73 0.37 -0.95
CA TYR A 73 1.71 0.66 -2.00
C TYR A 73 1.35 1.79 -2.95
N ALA A 74 0.09 2.23 -3.01
CA ALA A 74 -0.25 3.32 -3.92
C ALA A 74 0.49 4.60 -3.51
N PRO A 75 0.90 5.45 -4.48
CA PRO A 75 1.32 6.80 -4.17
C PRO A 75 0.21 7.50 -3.39
N VAL A 76 0.56 8.40 -2.48
CA VAL A 76 -0.44 9.14 -1.70
C VAL A 76 -1.34 9.91 -2.66
N ILE A 77 -2.56 9.40 -2.86
CA ILE A 77 -3.66 10.11 -3.53
C ILE A 77 -4.36 10.96 -2.47
N SER A 78 -5.20 11.90 -2.88
CA SER A 78 -5.98 12.77 -2.00
C SER A 78 -6.47 12.07 -0.72
N THR A 79 -6.44 12.79 0.40
CA THR A 79 -6.69 12.26 1.74
C THR A 79 -8.02 11.50 1.84
N GLU A 80 -9.09 11.96 1.20
CA GLU A 80 -10.40 11.28 1.23
C GLU A 80 -10.35 9.86 0.63
N VAL A 81 -9.76 9.69 -0.55
CA VAL A 81 -9.63 8.38 -1.21
C VAL A 81 -8.69 7.47 -0.42
N SER A 82 -7.57 8.03 0.06
CA SER A 82 -6.60 7.30 0.89
C SER A 82 -7.21 6.82 2.22
N ASN A 83 -8.05 7.64 2.86
CA ASN A 83 -8.72 7.29 4.11
C ASN A 83 -9.68 6.12 3.92
N ASN A 84 -10.44 6.10 2.81
CA ASN A 84 -11.34 4.99 2.52
C ASN A 84 -10.59 3.66 2.31
N TRP A 85 -9.37 3.72 1.75
CA TRP A 85 -8.54 2.54 1.60
C TRP A 85 -8.03 1.99 2.92
N GLU A 86 -7.64 2.86 3.85
CA GLU A 86 -7.23 2.44 5.19
C GLU A 86 -8.36 1.69 5.90
N GLU A 87 -9.57 2.27 5.97
CA GLU A 87 -10.72 1.66 6.65
C GLU A 87 -11.01 0.26 6.09
N SER A 88 -11.06 0.14 4.77
CA SER A 88 -11.31 -1.13 4.08
C SER A 88 -10.19 -2.16 4.32
N ALA A 89 -8.94 -1.71 4.38
CA ALA A 89 -7.78 -2.57 4.63
C ALA A 89 -7.76 -3.08 6.08
N VAL A 90 -8.07 -2.21 7.04
CA VAL A 90 -8.23 -2.57 8.46
C VAL A 90 -9.37 -3.58 8.63
N GLU A 91 -10.52 -3.36 7.99
CA GLU A 91 -11.64 -4.29 8.05
C GLU A 91 -11.29 -5.66 7.47
N LEU A 92 -10.59 -5.71 6.33
CA LEU A 92 -10.12 -6.95 5.74
C LEU A 92 -9.20 -7.71 6.70
N LEU A 93 -8.16 -7.05 7.22
CA LEU A 93 -7.23 -7.68 8.16
C LEU A 93 -7.93 -8.14 9.44
N ALA A 94 -8.84 -7.32 9.99
CA ALA A 94 -9.63 -7.66 11.16
C ALA A 94 -10.49 -8.92 10.93
N SER A 95 -11.08 -9.07 9.74
CA SER A 95 -11.87 -10.26 9.39
C SER A 95 -11.01 -11.53 9.33
N TYR A 96 -9.80 -11.46 8.78
CA TYR A 96 -8.86 -12.59 8.74
C TYR A 96 -8.37 -12.96 10.15
N VAL A 97 -8.03 -11.96 10.96
CA VAL A 97 -7.65 -12.15 12.37
C VAL A 97 -8.80 -12.75 13.17
N HIS A 98 -10.04 -12.31 12.94
CA HIS A 98 -11.21 -12.87 13.61
C HIS A 98 -11.41 -14.36 13.26
N MET A 99 -11.23 -14.73 12.00
CA MET A 99 -11.30 -16.13 11.57
C MET A 99 -10.17 -16.97 12.19
N ALA A 100 -8.94 -16.46 12.19
CA ALA A 100 -7.81 -17.14 12.83
C ALA A 100 -8.03 -17.35 14.35
N LEU A 101 -8.61 -16.37 15.04
CA LEU A 101 -9.00 -16.51 16.45
C LEU A 101 -10.05 -17.62 16.64
N LYS A 102 -11.06 -17.65 15.79
CA LYS A 102 -12.13 -18.66 15.83
C LYS A 102 -11.59 -20.07 15.59
N GLU A 103 -10.70 -20.24 14.62
CA GLU A 103 -10.04 -21.52 14.30
C GLU A 103 -9.19 -22.03 15.47
N ARG A 104 -8.59 -21.12 16.25
CA ARG A 104 -7.84 -21.44 17.47
C ARG A 104 -8.72 -21.70 18.70
N GLY A 105 -10.04 -21.52 18.59
CA GLY A 105 -10.97 -21.68 19.71
C GLY A 105 -10.91 -20.54 20.73
N GLU A 106 -10.37 -19.38 20.34
CA GLU A 106 -10.28 -18.21 21.22
C GLU A 106 -11.65 -17.55 21.41
N LYS A 107 -11.93 -17.12 22.66
CA LYS A 107 -13.16 -16.35 22.96
C LYS A 107 -13.08 -14.91 22.46
N ARG A 108 -11.87 -14.43 22.20
CA ARG A 108 -11.58 -13.07 21.74
C ARG A 108 -12.12 -12.88 20.32
N THR A 109 -12.72 -11.73 20.05
CA THR A 109 -13.22 -11.37 18.72
C THR A 109 -12.50 -10.15 18.18
N CYS A 110 -12.43 -10.02 16.86
CA CYS A 110 -11.82 -8.88 16.18
C CYS A 110 -12.88 -8.21 15.30
N LEU A 111 -13.94 -7.72 15.95
CA LEU A 111 -15.08 -7.06 15.31
C LEU A 111 -14.90 -5.55 15.32
N LEU A 112 -15.64 -4.84 14.46
CA LEU A 112 -15.62 -3.38 14.39
C LEU A 112 -15.76 -2.75 15.79
N TYR A 113 -14.89 -1.78 16.09
CA TYR A 113 -14.80 -1.06 17.37
C TYR A 113 -14.38 -1.87 18.60
N SER A 114 -14.06 -3.17 18.47
CA SER A 114 -13.38 -3.90 19.55
C SER A 114 -11.97 -3.36 19.80
N ARG A 115 -11.40 -3.63 20.98
CA ARG A 115 -10.01 -3.24 21.26
C ARG A 115 -9.05 -3.89 20.26
N GLU A 116 -9.31 -5.14 19.93
CA GLU A 116 -8.57 -5.94 18.96
C GLU A 116 -8.58 -5.30 17.57
N TYR A 117 -9.71 -4.74 17.14
CA TYR A 117 -9.83 -4.02 15.87
C TYR A 117 -8.93 -2.78 15.82
N TRP A 118 -8.85 -2.02 16.91
CA TRP A 118 -7.92 -0.90 17.00
C TRP A 118 -6.46 -1.34 17.02
N VAL A 119 -6.16 -2.48 17.65
CA VAL A 119 -4.83 -3.09 17.58
C VAL A 119 -4.48 -3.50 16.15
N VAL A 120 -5.43 -4.07 15.39
CA VAL A 120 -5.26 -4.37 13.96
C VAL A 120 -4.87 -3.12 13.17
N ARG A 121 -5.57 -2.01 13.38
CA ARG A 121 -5.24 -0.75 12.71
C ARG A 121 -3.79 -0.33 12.98
N GLY A 122 -3.39 -0.37 14.24
CA GLY A 122 -2.02 -0.04 14.61
C GLY A 122 -0.98 -1.01 14.01
N VAL A 123 -1.29 -2.30 13.93
CA VAL A 123 -0.43 -3.28 13.23
C VAL A 123 -0.33 -2.96 11.74
N LEU A 124 -1.42 -2.57 11.09
CA LEU A 124 -1.42 -2.23 9.67
C LEU A 124 -0.54 -0.99 9.39
N VAL A 125 -0.59 0.03 10.25
CA VAL A 125 0.30 1.21 10.17
C VAL A 125 1.77 0.80 10.24
N ARG A 126 2.12 -0.09 11.18
CA ARG A 126 3.49 -0.63 11.33
C ARG A 126 3.90 -1.42 10.10
N TYR A 127 3.03 -2.34 9.66
CA TYR A 127 3.26 -3.19 8.50
C TYR A 127 3.51 -2.37 7.24
N ARG A 128 2.66 -1.37 6.98
CA ARG A 128 2.81 -0.44 5.85
C ARG A 128 4.18 0.24 5.84
N HIS A 129 4.64 0.74 7.00
CA HIS A 129 5.95 1.37 7.09
C HIS A 129 7.09 0.39 6.75
N MET A 130 6.98 -0.85 7.22
CA MET A 130 7.97 -1.91 6.99
C MET A 130 8.09 -2.27 5.50
N VAL A 131 6.99 -2.26 4.75
CA VAL A 131 6.97 -2.68 3.33
C VAL A 131 7.23 -1.55 2.32
N GLN A 132 7.02 -0.28 2.68
CA GLN A 132 7.13 0.85 1.75
C GLN A 132 8.55 1.20 1.26
N GLY A 133 9.62 0.64 1.83
CA GLY A 133 11.01 0.96 1.48
C GLY A 133 11.61 0.16 0.30
N GLY A 134 10.88 -0.81 -0.26
CA GLY A 134 11.46 -1.82 -1.15
C GLY A 134 12.33 -2.84 -0.39
N MET A 135 12.24 -4.11 -0.77
CA MET A 135 12.84 -5.26 -0.05
C MET A 135 12.45 -5.43 1.43
N GLY A 136 11.37 -4.80 1.91
CA GLY A 136 10.81 -5.07 3.25
C GLY A 136 11.74 -4.79 4.44
N ALA A 137 12.73 -3.91 4.27
CA ALA A 137 13.83 -3.73 5.21
C ALA A 137 13.68 -2.54 6.17
N ASN A 138 12.56 -1.82 6.13
CA ASN A 138 12.34 -0.74 7.09
C ASN A 138 12.13 -1.33 8.48
N PRO A 139 12.83 -0.82 9.51
CA PRO A 139 12.57 -1.25 10.88
C PRO A 139 11.13 -0.93 11.26
N ASP A 140 10.54 -1.77 12.11
CA ASP A 140 9.21 -1.51 12.65
C ASP A 140 9.23 -0.18 13.44
N PRO A 141 8.40 0.81 13.06
CA PRO A 141 8.41 2.13 13.68
C PRO A 141 7.92 2.11 15.13
N MET A 142 7.26 1.03 15.55
CA MET A 142 6.68 0.86 16.88
C MET A 142 6.96 -0.55 17.42
N ALA A 143 8.18 -1.05 17.24
CA ALA A 143 8.61 -2.36 17.73
C ALA A 143 8.42 -2.50 19.25
N ASP A 144 8.73 -1.44 19.99
CA ASP A 144 8.61 -1.41 21.45
C ASP A 144 7.14 -1.36 21.89
N PRO A 145 6.69 -2.30 22.75
CA PRO A 145 5.31 -2.35 23.22
C PRO A 145 4.80 -1.05 23.85
N TRP A 146 5.68 -0.31 24.54
CA TRP A 146 5.32 0.97 25.13
C TRP A 146 4.98 2.03 24.08
N VAL A 147 5.77 2.12 23.00
CA VAL A 147 5.52 3.06 21.89
C VAL A 147 4.19 2.72 21.23
N PHE A 148 3.98 1.44 20.93
CA PHE A 148 2.76 0.98 20.27
C PHE A 148 1.50 1.25 21.10
N ARG A 149 1.56 0.99 22.41
CA ARG A 149 0.45 1.27 23.34
C ARG A 149 0.16 2.75 23.45
N ARG A 150 1.21 3.57 23.56
CA ARG A 150 1.07 5.02 23.63
C ARG A 150 0.42 5.55 22.35
N TRP A 151 0.82 5.05 21.18
CA TRP A 151 0.20 5.40 19.92
C TRP A 151 -1.30 5.06 19.89
N LEU A 152 -1.70 3.88 20.36
CA LEU A 152 -3.12 3.48 20.44
C LEU A 152 -3.94 4.38 21.38
N ALA A 153 -3.37 4.75 22.52
CA ALA A 153 -4.01 5.66 23.47
C ALA A 153 -4.16 7.07 22.88
N ASP A 154 -3.09 7.61 22.30
CA ASP A 154 -3.04 8.99 21.80
C ASP A 154 -3.92 9.17 20.54
N ASN A 155 -3.98 8.17 19.64
CA ASN A 155 -4.69 8.29 18.37
C ASN A 155 -6.13 7.74 18.41
N HIS A 156 -6.40 6.77 19.30
CA HIS A 156 -7.67 6.03 19.30
C HIS A 156 -8.31 5.90 20.68
N GLY A 157 -7.70 6.45 21.74
CA GLY A 157 -8.23 6.34 23.12
C GLY A 157 -8.23 4.91 23.66
N VAL A 158 -7.46 4.00 23.07
CA VAL A 158 -7.44 2.58 23.46
C VAL A 158 -6.26 2.30 24.37
N GLU A 159 -6.56 2.08 25.65
CA GLU A 159 -5.56 1.66 26.63
C GLU A 159 -5.42 0.14 26.68
N LEU A 160 -4.20 -0.34 26.49
CA LEU A 160 -3.85 -1.75 26.70
C LEU A 160 -3.06 -1.90 28.00
N ASP A 161 -3.33 -2.97 28.75
CA ASP A 161 -2.53 -3.31 29.93
C ASP A 161 -1.11 -3.72 29.54
N SER A 162 -0.13 -3.18 30.27
CA SER A 162 1.29 -3.53 30.15
C SER A 162 1.64 -4.88 30.79
N ARG A 163 0.88 -5.29 31.81
CA ARG A 163 1.19 -6.47 32.62
C ARG A 163 1.03 -7.73 31.77
N ASN A 164 2.06 -8.56 31.73
CA ASN A 164 2.09 -9.78 30.94
C ASN A 164 1.81 -9.53 29.44
N TRP A 165 2.39 -8.46 28.87
CA TRP A 165 2.24 -8.09 27.45
C TRP A 165 2.35 -9.28 26.50
N ALA A 166 3.41 -10.09 26.61
CA ALA A 166 3.64 -11.24 25.74
C ALA A 166 2.45 -12.21 25.71
N ARG A 167 1.84 -12.46 26.88
CA ARG A 167 0.69 -13.38 27.03
C ARG A 167 -0.62 -12.76 26.57
N GLN A 168 -0.83 -11.46 26.79
CA GLN A 168 -2.11 -10.81 26.49
C GLN A 168 -2.20 -10.30 25.05
N TRP A 169 -1.11 -9.75 24.53
CA TRP A 169 -1.08 -8.97 23.29
C TRP A 169 0.03 -9.38 22.35
N GLY A 170 1.21 -9.78 22.85
CA GLY A 170 2.38 -10.09 22.01
C GLY A 170 2.10 -11.15 20.94
N TRP A 171 1.55 -12.30 21.34
CA TRP A 171 1.20 -13.35 20.38
C TRP A 171 0.09 -12.92 19.39
N LEU A 172 -0.86 -12.09 19.84
CA LEU A 172 -1.95 -11.63 18.99
C LEU A 172 -1.43 -10.64 17.94
N VAL A 173 -0.57 -9.70 18.35
CA VAL A 173 0.10 -8.77 17.45
C VAL A 173 0.91 -9.52 16.41
N GLN A 174 1.67 -10.55 16.81
CA GLN A 174 2.40 -11.40 15.86
C GLN A 174 1.44 -12.08 14.88
N MET A 175 0.34 -12.66 15.36
CA MET A 175 -0.66 -13.27 14.49
C MET A 175 -1.26 -12.27 13.50
N MET A 176 -1.49 -11.01 13.91
CA MET A 176 -1.97 -9.94 13.02
C MET A 176 -0.93 -9.61 11.95
N PHE A 177 0.36 -9.58 12.28
CA PHE A 177 1.43 -9.44 11.29
C PHE A 177 1.46 -10.60 10.30
N ASP A 178 1.32 -11.84 10.80
CA ASP A 178 1.30 -13.03 9.95
C ASP A 178 0.12 -12.98 8.97
N GLN A 179 -1.08 -12.58 9.44
CA GLN A 179 -2.24 -12.39 8.57
C GLN A 179 -2.05 -11.26 7.57
N ALA A 180 -1.42 -10.14 7.97
CA ALA A 180 -1.08 -9.05 7.05
C ALA A 180 -0.15 -9.55 5.93
N GLY A 181 0.87 -10.34 6.28
CA GLY A 181 1.79 -10.96 5.32
C GLY A 181 1.11 -11.94 4.35
N ILE A 182 0.14 -12.71 4.83
CA ILE A 182 -0.66 -13.60 3.97
C ILE A 182 -1.47 -12.78 2.95
N ILE A 183 -2.20 -11.76 3.40
CA ILE A 183 -3.02 -10.91 2.54
C ILE A 183 -2.13 -10.16 1.54
N ASP A 184 -1.02 -9.62 1.99
CA ASP A 184 -0.04 -8.92 1.16
C ASP A 184 0.55 -9.84 0.08
N GLY A 185 0.92 -11.07 0.44
CA GLY A 185 1.34 -12.10 -0.51
C GLY A 185 0.28 -12.42 -1.57
N MET A 186 -1.00 -12.43 -1.20
CA MET A 186 -2.11 -12.58 -2.16
C MET A 186 -2.20 -11.39 -3.12
N CYS A 187 -2.00 -10.16 -2.62
CA CYS A 187 -2.02 -8.94 -3.43
C CYS A 187 -0.84 -8.89 -4.41
N LEU A 188 0.36 -9.26 -3.96
CA LEU A 188 1.58 -9.17 -4.77
C LEU A 188 1.73 -10.30 -5.78
N ARG A 189 1.06 -11.45 -5.59
CA ARG A 189 1.17 -12.61 -6.48
C ARG A 189 0.92 -12.30 -7.97
N PRO A 190 -0.18 -11.64 -8.39
CA PRO A 190 -0.39 -11.32 -9.80
C PRO A 190 0.63 -10.30 -10.33
N VAL A 191 1.06 -9.34 -9.51
CA VAL A 191 2.10 -8.36 -9.88
C VAL A 191 3.45 -9.06 -10.09
N GLY A 192 3.82 -9.97 -9.20
CA GLY A 192 5.05 -10.75 -9.30
C GLY A 192 5.10 -11.63 -10.54
N ARG A 193 3.95 -12.15 -11.02
CA ARG A 193 3.88 -12.89 -12.29
C ARG A 193 4.22 -12.01 -13.48
N VAL A 194 3.62 -10.82 -13.57
CA VAL A 194 3.93 -9.86 -14.65
C VAL A 194 5.42 -9.50 -14.66
N LEU A 195 6.01 -9.21 -13.50
CA LEU A 195 7.44 -8.89 -13.42
C LEU A 195 8.35 -10.06 -13.82
N SER A 196 7.93 -11.30 -13.53
CA SER A 196 8.69 -12.50 -13.92
C SER A 196 8.63 -12.70 -15.44
N GLU A 197 7.45 -12.58 -16.05
CA GLU A 197 7.25 -12.69 -17.50
C GLU A 197 8.07 -11.63 -18.26
N GLU A 198 8.11 -10.40 -17.75
CA GLU A 198 8.89 -9.30 -18.36
C GLU A 198 10.40 -9.54 -18.26
N ARG A 199 10.86 -10.14 -17.15
CA ARG A 199 12.27 -10.51 -16.99
C ARG A 199 12.68 -11.66 -17.91
N GLU A 200 11.77 -12.58 -18.23
CA GLU A 200 12.02 -13.68 -19.17
C GLU A 200 11.97 -13.24 -20.64
N ALA A 201 11.22 -12.18 -20.94
CA ALA A 201 11.08 -11.64 -22.30
C ALA A 201 12.18 -10.65 -22.72
N ALA A 202 13.01 -10.19 -21.77
CA ALA A 202 14.10 -9.23 -21.97
C ALA A 202 15.47 -9.91 -22.17
#